data_AF-A0A350P3S0-F1
#
_entry.id   AF-A0A350P3S0-F1
#
_cell.length_a   1.000
_cell.length_b   1.000
_cell.length_c   1.000
_cell.angle_alpha   90.00
_cell.angle_beta   90.00
_cell.angle_gamma   90.00
#
_symmetry.space_group_name_H-M   'P 1'
#
loop_
_entity.id
_entity.type
_entity.pdbx_description
1 polymer ?
#
loop_
_entity_poly.entity_id
_entity_poly.type
_entity_poly.pdbx_seq_one_letter_code
_entity_poly.pdbx_strand_id
1 'polypeptide(L)'
;MSEQTRLEEMRDQVSAFHNKHPEVWDLFVKFSFEMITKGYKNYSVKGVFERIRWEIDAGGDGVTTFKLNNNYTAFYARRFMKAYPQYDGFYRTRKQTSGEEEATHLSELTPSDYSYT
;
A
#
# COMPACT_ATOMS: atom_id res chain seq x y z
N MET A 1 -29.54 -2.77 6.36
CA MET A 1 -28.26 -3.32 5.86
C MET A 1 -27.19 -2.42 6.45
N SER A 2 -26.19 -2.98 7.15
CA SER A 2 -25.09 -2.14 7.65
C SER A 2 -24.37 -1.58 6.42
N GLU A 3 -24.42 -0.27 6.24
CA GLU A 3 -23.60 0.38 5.21
C GLU A 3 -22.13 0.12 5.56
N GLN A 4 -21.37 -0.37 4.58
CA GLN A 4 -19.96 -0.69 4.78
C GLN A 4 -19.20 0.64 4.91
N THR A 5 -18.35 0.76 5.92
CA THR A 5 -17.52 1.97 6.04
C THR A 5 -16.45 1.97 4.95
N ARG A 6 -16.01 3.16 4.52
CA ARG A 6 -14.92 3.30 3.56
C ARG A 6 -13.63 2.59 3.99
N LEU A 7 -13.37 2.51 5.30
CA LEU A 7 -12.21 1.79 5.84
C LEU A 7 -12.31 0.27 5.63
N GLU A 8 -13.50 -0.31 5.78
CA GLU A 8 -13.76 -1.73 5.54
C GLU A 8 -13.63 -2.06 4.04
N GLU A 9 -14.21 -1.24 3.17
CA GLU A 9 -14.05 -1.35 1.71
C GLU A 9 -12.57 -1.36 1.32
N MET A 10 -11.78 -0.40 1.81
CA MET A 10 -10.34 -0.35 1.55
C MET A 10 -9.59 -1.57 2.09
N ARG A 11 -10.00 -2.12 3.24
CA ARG A 11 -9.38 -3.31 3.82
C ARG A 11 -9.59 -4.53 2.93
N ASP A 12 -10.79 -4.68 2.38
CA ASP A 12 -11.11 -5.78 1.48
C ASP A 12 -10.33 -5.66 0.17
N GLN A 13 -10.28 -4.46 -0.42
CA GLN A 13 -9.47 -4.17 -1.61
C GLN A 13 -7.98 -4.48 -1.39
N VAL A 14 -7.39 -3.99 -0.30
CA VAL A 14 -5.98 -4.27 0.04
C VAL A 14 -5.74 -5.77 0.20
N SER A 15 -6.67 -6.49 0.83
CA SER A 15 -6.53 -7.92 1.08
C SER A 15 -6.59 -8.72 -0.22
N ALA A 16 -7.55 -8.39 -1.10
CA ALA A 16 -7.64 -8.98 -2.44
C ALA A 16 -6.37 -8.71 -3.26
N PHE A 17 -5.90 -7.46 -3.25
CA PHE A 17 -4.65 -7.08 -3.92
C PHE A 17 -3.44 -7.86 -3.39
N HIS A 18 -3.29 -7.95 -2.06
CA HIS A 18 -2.18 -8.68 -1.45
C HIS A 18 -2.20 -10.18 -1.77
N ASN A 19 -3.37 -10.80 -1.82
CA ASN A 19 -3.50 -12.21 -2.19
C ASN A 19 -3.13 -12.45 -3.65
N LYS A 20 -3.41 -11.49 -4.55
CA LYS A 20 -3.06 -11.56 -5.97
C LYS A 20 -1.57 -11.26 -6.21
N HIS A 21 -0.97 -10.41 -5.38
CA HIS A 21 0.38 -9.88 -5.54
C HIS A 21 1.23 -10.04 -4.25
N PRO A 22 1.50 -11.28 -3.81
CA PRO A 22 2.30 -11.52 -2.61
C PRO A 22 3.74 -10.98 -2.70
N GLU A 23 4.30 -10.91 -3.91
CA GLU A 23 5.64 -10.38 -4.20
C GLU A 23 5.84 -8.94 -3.72
N VAL A 24 4.76 -8.15 -3.67
CA VAL A 24 4.77 -6.77 -3.18
C VAL A 24 5.12 -6.74 -1.70
N TRP A 25 4.63 -7.71 -0.94
CA TRP A 25 4.93 -7.80 0.48
C TRP A 25 6.38 -8.20 0.71
N ASP A 26 6.90 -9.14 -0.07
CA ASP A 26 8.30 -9.56 0.04
C ASP A 26 9.25 -8.40 -0.27
N LEU A 27 9.00 -7.65 -1.35
CA LEU A 27 9.73 -6.43 -1.67
C LEU A 27 9.57 -5.35 -0.59
N PHE A 28 8.35 -5.16 -0.08
CA PHE A 28 8.10 -4.22 1.00
C PHE A 28 8.95 -4.53 2.23
N VAL A 29 8.93 -5.78 2.69
CA VAL A 29 9.72 -6.24 3.84
C VAL A 29 11.21 -6.06 3.56
N LYS A 30 11.70 -6.50 2.40
CA LYS A 30 13.10 -6.34 2.00
C LYS A 30 13.55 -4.89 2.09
N PHE A 31 12.85 -3.98 1.42
CA PHE A 31 13.22 -2.57 1.39
C PHE A 31 13.04 -1.88 2.74
N SER A 32 12.08 -2.34 3.56
CA SER A 32 11.96 -1.89 4.96
C SER A 32 13.25 -2.20 5.74
N PHE A 33 13.71 -3.45 5.66
CA PHE A 33 14.92 -3.89 6.33
C PHE A 33 16.18 -3.22 5.79
N GLU A 34 16.28 -2.97 4.49
CA GLU A 34 17.40 -2.21 3.92
C GLU A 34 17.54 -0.83 4.57
N MET A 35 16.43 -0.13 4.80
CA MET A 35 16.45 1.18 5.46
C MET A 35 16.78 1.06 6.96
N ILE A 36 16.28 0.02 7.63
CA ILE A 36 16.62 -0.26 9.02
C ILE A 36 18.12 -0.54 9.17
N THR A 37 18.71 -1.38 8.32
CA THR A 37 20.13 -1.74 8.34
C THR A 37 21.02 -0.53 8.03
N LYS A 38 20.55 0.42 7.22
CA LYS A 38 21.21 1.71 6.99
C LYS A 38 21.16 2.65 8.20
N GLY A 39 20.48 2.27 9.29
CA GLY A 39 20.43 3.03 10.55
C GLY A 39 19.27 4.02 10.65
N TYR A 40 18.31 4.02 9.71
CA TYR A 40 17.14 4.89 9.79
C TYR A 40 16.28 4.50 10.99
N LYS A 41 15.88 5.51 11.78
CA LYS A 41 14.99 5.31 12.94
C LYS A 41 13.51 5.42 12.58
N ASN A 42 13.21 6.08 11.47
CA ASN A 42 11.89 6.16 10.88
C ASN A 42 12.04 6.37 9.37
N TYR A 43 11.05 5.92 8.61
CA TYR A 43 11.08 6.05 7.16
C TYR A 43 9.69 6.26 6.55
N SER A 44 9.66 6.78 5.33
CA SER A 44 8.43 7.02 4.59
C SER A 44 7.93 5.72 3.95
N VAL A 45 6.72 5.31 4.28
CA VAL A 45 6.06 4.18 3.61
C VAL A 45 5.90 4.43 2.12
N LYS A 46 5.68 5.69 1.72
CA LYS A 46 5.61 6.08 0.30
C LYS A 46 6.95 5.83 -0.39
N GLY A 47 8.07 6.12 0.27
CA GLY A 47 9.40 5.87 -0.30
C GLY A 47 9.62 4.40 -0.64
N VAL A 48 9.18 3.49 0.25
CA VAL A 48 9.22 2.04 -0.03
C VAL A 48 8.29 1.67 -1.19
N PHE A 49 7.06 2.21 -1.22
CA PHE A 49 6.10 1.93 -2.29
C PHE A 49 6.59 2.41 -3.66
N GLU A 50 7.17 3.61 -3.76
CA GLU A 50 7.76 4.08 -5.03
C GLU A 50 8.92 3.20 -5.46
N ARG A 51 9.73 2.71 -4.51
CA ARG A 51 10.81 1.76 -4.83
C ARG A 51 10.26 0.43 -5.37
N ILE A 52 9.16 -0.07 -4.80
CA ILE A 52 8.47 -1.27 -5.31
C ILE A 52 7.95 -1.02 -6.73
N ARG A 53 7.30 0.12 -6.98
CA ARG A 53 6.82 0.48 -8.32
C ARG A 53 7.95 0.43 -9.33
N TRP A 54 9.08 1.08 -9.04
CA TRP A 54 10.24 1.05 -9.91
C TRP A 54 10.77 -0.37 -10.14
N GLU A 55 10.84 -1.20 -9.09
CA GLU A 55 11.36 -2.57 -9.20
C GLU A 55 10.47 -3.46 -10.07
N ILE A 56 9.14 -3.33 -9.94
CA ILE A 56 8.17 -4.09 -10.73
C ILE A 56 8.10 -3.57 -12.17
N ASP A 57 8.08 -2.25 -12.36
CA ASP A 57 8.08 -1.64 -13.70
C ASP A 57 9.35 -1.98 -14.48
N ALA A 58 10.53 -2.01 -13.81
CA ALA A 58 11.79 -2.38 -14.43
C ALA A 58 11.87 -3.87 -14.82
N GLY A 59 11.08 -4.74 -14.17
CA GLY A 59 10.98 -6.16 -14.47
C GLY A 59 9.84 -6.53 -15.41
N GLY A 60 8.95 -5.59 -15.72
CA GLY A 60 7.77 -5.79 -16.56
C GLY A 60 8.03 -5.62 -18.05
N ASP A 61 7.14 -6.15 -18.87
CA ASP A 61 7.09 -6.02 -20.33
C ASP A 61 6.51 -4.67 -20.80
N GLY A 62 6.24 -3.74 -19.87
CA GLY A 62 5.63 -2.43 -20.15
C GLY A 62 4.13 -2.49 -20.47
N VAL A 63 3.50 -3.68 -20.44
CA VAL A 63 2.10 -3.89 -20.85
C VAL A 63 1.19 -4.14 -19.65
N THR A 64 1.65 -4.84 -18.61
CA THR A 64 0.87 -4.95 -17.36
C THR A 64 1.10 -3.72 -16.50
N THR A 65 0.13 -2.80 -16.50
CA THR A 65 0.09 -1.65 -15.58
C THR A 65 -0.18 -2.15 -14.16
N PHE A 66 0.86 -2.64 -13.49
CA PHE A 66 0.80 -2.96 -12.07
C PHE A 66 0.53 -1.67 -11.28
N LYS A 67 -0.73 -1.42 -10.92
CA LYS A 67 -1.14 -0.18 -10.26
C LYS A 67 -1.16 -0.34 -8.75
N LEU A 68 -0.02 -0.11 -8.12
CA LEU A 68 0.06 -0.07 -6.65
C LEU A 68 -0.73 1.15 -6.14
N ASN A 69 -1.86 0.95 -5.45
CA ASN A 69 -2.73 2.03 -5.01
C ASN A 69 -2.13 2.78 -3.80
N ASN A 70 -2.18 4.12 -3.83
CA ASN A 70 -1.71 4.98 -2.74
C ASN A 70 -2.42 4.71 -1.40
N ASN A 71 -3.69 4.31 -1.44
CA ASN A 71 -4.49 4.02 -0.24
C ASN A 71 -3.95 2.80 0.53
N TYR A 72 -3.19 1.92 -0.14
CA TYR A 72 -2.70 0.67 0.47
C TYR A 72 -1.47 0.89 1.34
N THR A 73 -0.73 1.98 1.13
CA THR A 73 0.49 2.31 1.88
C THR A 73 0.29 2.21 3.38
N ALA A 74 -0.78 2.82 3.91
CA ALA A 74 -1.06 2.81 5.34
C ALA A 74 -1.33 1.41 5.90
N PHE A 75 -1.94 0.52 5.11
CA PHE A 75 -2.19 -0.87 5.51
C PHE A 75 -0.91 -1.69 5.54
N TYR A 76 -0.03 -1.54 4.56
CA TYR A 76 1.27 -2.22 4.54
C TYR A 76 2.18 -1.77 5.68
N ALA A 77 2.24 -0.45 5.97
CA ALA A 77 2.96 0.06 7.13
C ALA A 77 2.47 -0.56 8.44
N ARG A 78 1.14 -0.55 8.67
CA ARG A 78 0.54 -1.17 9.86
C ARG A 78 0.80 -2.67 9.94
N ARG A 79 0.72 -3.37 8.81
CA ARG A 79 1.02 -4.81 8.73
C ARG A 79 2.47 -5.10 9.09
N PHE A 80 3.42 -4.29 8.60
CA PHE A 80 4.84 -4.42 8.93
C PHE A 80 5.11 -4.23 10.41
N MET A 81 4.61 -3.15 11.01
CA MET A 81 4.81 -2.89 12.44
C MET A 81 4.14 -3.97 13.32
N LYS A 82 3.04 -4.58 12.86
CA LYS A 82 2.42 -5.73 13.52
C LYS A 82 3.24 -7.02 13.37
N ALA A 83 3.82 -7.27 12.19
CA ALA A 83 4.64 -8.45 11.91
C ALA A 83 6.02 -8.38 12.57
N TYR A 84 6.56 -7.17 12.76
CA TYR A 84 7.85 -6.90 13.38
C TYR A 84 7.70 -5.86 14.50
N PRO A 85 7.17 -6.25 15.67
CA PRO A 85 6.88 -5.32 16.77
C PRO A 85 8.09 -4.54 17.30
N GLN A 86 9.31 -5.06 17.10
CA GLN A 86 10.55 -4.37 17.45
C GLN A 86 10.80 -3.10 16.62
N TYR A 87 10.07 -2.92 15.51
CA TYR A 87 10.09 -1.74 14.65
C TYR A 87 8.75 -1.00 14.67
N ASP A 88 7.95 -1.18 15.74
CA ASP A 88 6.76 -0.37 15.91
C ASP A 88 7.10 1.13 15.93
N GLY A 89 6.31 1.92 15.22
CA GLY A 89 6.57 3.34 14.97
C GLY A 89 7.64 3.65 13.89
N PHE A 90 8.26 2.64 13.27
CA PHE A 90 9.22 2.88 12.16
C PHE A 90 8.57 3.63 10.99
N TYR A 91 7.33 3.26 10.65
CA TYR A 91 6.50 4.02 9.72
C TYR A 91 5.62 5.00 10.49
N ARG A 92 5.81 6.30 10.23
CA ARG A 92 4.94 7.33 10.78
C ARG A 92 3.58 7.31 10.10
N THR A 93 2.60 6.68 10.72
CA THR A 93 1.20 6.69 10.26
C THR A 93 0.41 7.82 10.92
N ARG A 94 -0.40 8.55 10.16
CA ARG A 94 -1.40 9.48 10.70
C ARG A 94 -2.77 8.78 10.76
N LYS A 95 -3.66 9.23 11.65
CA LYS A 95 -5.06 8.79 11.63
C LYS A 95 -5.68 9.22 10.30
N GLN A 96 -6.31 8.28 9.60
CA GLN A 96 -7.07 8.55 8.38
C GLN A 96 -8.45 9.09 8.80
N THR A 97 -8.73 10.36 8.51
CA THR A 97 -9.97 11.03 8.95
C THR A 97 -11.18 10.67 8.10
N SER A 98 -10.97 10.34 6.81
CA SER A 98 -12.03 9.92 5.90
C SER A 98 -12.45 8.44 6.05
N GLY A 99 -11.88 7.72 7.02
CA GLY A 99 -12.21 6.30 7.22
C GLY A 99 -13.61 6.05 7.78
N GLU A 100 -14.21 7.07 8.40
CA GLU A 100 -15.55 7.04 9.00
C GLU A 100 -16.64 7.47 8.00
N GLU A 101 -16.28 7.82 6.75
CA GLU A 101 -17.22 8.13 5.67
C GLU A 101 -17.84 6.85 5.07
N GLU A 102 -18.98 7.02 4.39
CA GLU A 102 -19.63 5.96 3.62
C GLU A 102 -18.70 5.40 2.53
N ALA A 103 -18.80 4.09 2.28
CA ALA A 103 -18.07 3.45 1.19
C ALA A 103 -18.43 4.08 -0.15
N THR A 104 -17.42 4.22 -1.01
CA THR A 104 -17.62 4.81 -2.33
C THR A 104 -18.29 3.85 -3.30
N HIS A 105 -18.18 2.54 -3.05
CA HIS A 105 -18.65 1.45 -3.93
C HIS A 105 -18.13 1.54 -5.37
N LEU A 106 -17.09 2.35 -5.59
CA LEU A 106 -16.44 2.52 -6.87
C LEU A 106 -15.34 1.46 -7.02
N SER A 107 -15.24 0.89 -8.22
CA SER A 107 -14.07 0.10 -8.59
C SER A 107 -12.79 0.94 -8.48
N GLU A 108 -11.64 0.29 -8.29
CA GLU A 108 -10.35 0.96 -8.30
C GLU A 108 -10.19 1.81 -9.56
N LEU A 109 -10.07 3.14 -9.39
CA LEU A 109 -9.85 4.05 -10.51
C LEU A 109 -8.53 3.69 -11.20
N THR A 110 -8.62 3.19 -12.42
CA THR A 110 -7.53 2.94 -13.36
C THR A 110 -7.26 4.19 -14.19
N PRO A 111 -6.08 4.33 -14.83
CA PRO A 111 -5.85 5.43 -15.77
C PRO A 111 -6.87 5.44 -16.92
N SER A 112 -7.46 4.29 -17.25
CA SER A 112 -8.53 4.15 -18.24
C SER A 112 -9.83 4.84 -17.84
N ASP A 113 -10.03 5.11 -16.54
CA ASP A 113 -11.18 5.85 -16.02
C ASP A 113 -11.00 7.38 -16.11
N TYR A 114 -9.81 7.85 -16.49
CA TYR A 114 -9.52 9.27 -16.71
C TYR A 114 -9.38 9.53 -18.21
N SER A 115 -10.26 10.38 -18.77
CA SER A 115 -10.08 10.89 -20.13
C SER A 115 -8.92 11.88 -20.14
N TYR A 116 -7.81 11.54 -20.80
CA TYR A 116 -6.80 12.53 -21.17
C TYR A 116 -7.31 13.31 -22.38
N THR A 117 -7.48 14.62 -22.22
CA THR A 117 -7.76 15.58 -23.32
C THR A 117 -6.47 16.04 -23.97
#